data_AF-S9UG79-F1
#
_entry.id   AF-S9UG79-F1
#
_cell.length_a   1.000
_cell.length_b   1.000
_cell.length_c   1.000
_cell.angle_alpha   90.00
_cell.angle_beta   90.00
_cell.angle_gamma   90.00
#
_symmetry.space_group_name_H-M   'P 1'
#
loop_
_entity.id
_entity.type
_entity.pdbx_description
1 polymer ?
#
loop_
_entity_poly.entity_id
_entity_poly.type
_entity_poly.pdbx_seq_one_letter_code
_entity_poly.pdbx_strand_id
1 'polypeptide(L)'
;MSQHKAEVALLLEYVFSLYSLKRAKMPPSAHEFVIHCEQYGVKKSDWATDMGTVEGVEPSLLTPKQLLQKLIALDRVGRVQRLIELCHTVQDLHTCVRKIGKLFALPEDAEEGADAESDLSYAAKCQLISKLISKARRTVTVPNPHKGKKQPRAKKEGSPAKDPATEAEPPAEERDVTVVEDPTTAAAEANEEEEELKGAKIVDLTEEEKETFKEMVRRTFQLLETVLASRPAHITQQPLTKFMHFSKWCLSHHLIEEDAAEDLSKFEDEAQTAMGQQAEQLEVVMKLKALPTGDEAALRELLDALWTDGKEKSFAPHSADVLSCIATAATASGISEALRELVAERLTKTHTVLKKDGTELPRRALRLVNDILSKKKHDAIKQQLEEEKKQHH
;
A
#
# COMPACT_ATOMS: atom_id res chain seq x y z
N MET A 1 14.10 -32.89 -28.85
CA MET A 1 13.94 -31.43 -29.06
C MET A 1 12.53 -31.09 -29.53
N SER A 2 12.09 -31.54 -30.71
CA SER A 2 10.74 -31.23 -31.24
C SER A 2 9.59 -31.69 -30.32
N GLN A 3 9.67 -32.90 -29.76
CA GLN A 3 8.67 -33.42 -28.81
C GLN A 3 8.54 -32.58 -27.53
N HIS A 4 9.66 -32.14 -26.95
CA HIS A 4 9.64 -31.29 -25.75
C HIS A 4 9.02 -29.91 -26.01
N LYS A 5 9.28 -29.31 -27.18
CA LYS A 5 8.66 -28.03 -27.56
C LYS A 5 7.14 -28.16 -27.73
N ALA A 6 6.67 -29.27 -28.30
CA ALA A 6 5.24 -29.57 -28.40
C ALA A 6 4.59 -29.73 -27.01
N GLU A 7 5.24 -30.42 -26.07
CA GLU A 7 4.76 -30.54 -24.68
C GLU A 7 4.65 -29.17 -23.99
N VAL A 8 5.67 -28.31 -24.15
CA VAL A 8 5.64 -26.94 -23.60
C VAL A 8 4.51 -26.12 -24.20
N ALA A 9 4.25 -26.23 -25.51
CA ALA A 9 3.14 -25.54 -26.17
C ALA A 9 1.78 -26.00 -25.61
N LEU A 10 1.56 -27.32 -25.49
CA LEU A 10 0.35 -27.89 -24.91
C LEU A 10 0.15 -27.46 -23.44
N LEU A 11 1.22 -27.41 -22.65
CA LEU A 11 1.14 -26.94 -21.27
C LEU A 11 0.81 -25.45 -21.19
N LEU A 12 1.34 -24.60 -22.08
CA LEU A 12 0.98 -23.19 -22.15
C LEU A 12 -0.51 -23.00 -22.48
N GLU A 13 -1.05 -23.80 -23.40
CA GLU A 13 -2.48 -23.80 -23.73
C GLU A 13 -3.32 -24.23 -22.53
N TYR A 14 -2.93 -25.31 -21.86
CA TYR A 14 -3.62 -25.80 -20.68
C TYR A 14 -3.64 -24.75 -19.57
N VAL A 15 -2.49 -24.18 -19.21
CA VAL A 15 -2.38 -23.11 -18.20
C VAL A 15 -3.21 -21.90 -18.63
N PHE A 16 -3.17 -21.51 -19.91
CA PHE A 16 -3.97 -20.38 -20.40
C PHE A 16 -5.47 -20.65 -20.30
N SER A 17 -5.93 -21.85 -20.67
CA SER A 17 -7.34 -22.23 -20.56
C SER A 17 -7.85 -22.20 -19.11
N LEU A 18 -7.01 -22.61 -18.15
CA LEU A 18 -7.36 -22.62 -16.73
C LEU A 18 -7.49 -21.21 -16.15
N TYR A 19 -6.56 -20.32 -16.45
CA TYR A 19 -6.44 -19.03 -15.75
C TYR A 19 -6.99 -17.83 -16.53
N SER A 20 -7.23 -17.95 -17.85
CA SER A 20 -7.73 -16.85 -18.68
C SER A 20 -9.11 -16.33 -18.26
N LEU A 21 -9.95 -17.20 -17.70
CA LEU A 21 -11.28 -16.82 -17.20
C LEU A 21 -11.26 -16.20 -15.79
N LYS A 22 -10.09 -15.98 -15.19
CA LYS A 22 -9.90 -15.45 -13.82
C LYS A 22 -10.68 -16.18 -12.72
N ARG A 23 -11.12 -17.43 -12.98
CA ARG A 23 -11.89 -18.24 -12.01
C ARG A 23 -11.05 -18.77 -10.85
N ALA A 24 -9.73 -18.82 -11.05
CA ALA A 24 -8.76 -19.24 -10.03
C ALA A 24 -7.53 -18.34 -10.09
N LYS A 25 -6.92 -18.09 -8.94
CA LYS A 25 -5.62 -17.43 -8.85
C LYS A 25 -4.53 -18.38 -9.35
N MET A 26 -3.60 -17.85 -10.14
CA MET A 26 -2.48 -18.65 -10.65
C MET A 26 -1.55 -19.04 -9.48
N PRO A 27 -1.24 -20.35 -9.30
CA PRO A 27 -0.37 -20.79 -8.21
C PRO A 27 1.11 -20.48 -8.51
N PRO A 28 1.99 -20.47 -7.49
CA PRO A 28 3.42 -20.21 -7.67
C PRO A 28 4.12 -21.13 -8.69
N SER A 29 3.72 -22.40 -8.78
CA SER A 29 4.28 -23.37 -9.74
C SER A 29 3.94 -23.02 -11.19
N ALA A 30 2.74 -22.48 -11.45
CA ALA A 30 2.36 -22.02 -12.79
C ALA A 30 3.12 -20.74 -13.18
N HIS A 31 3.34 -19.82 -12.23
CA HIS A 31 4.21 -18.67 -12.47
C HIS A 31 5.65 -19.08 -12.76
N GLU A 32 6.18 -20.05 -12.02
CA GLU A 32 7.51 -20.58 -12.24
C GLU A 32 7.64 -21.22 -13.63
N PHE A 33 6.68 -22.04 -14.05
CA PHE A 33 6.63 -22.58 -15.40
C PHE A 33 6.68 -21.47 -16.46
N VAL A 34 5.83 -20.43 -16.32
CA VAL A 34 5.83 -19.25 -17.21
C VAL A 34 7.20 -18.57 -17.22
N ILE A 35 7.84 -18.38 -16.07
CA ILE A 35 9.16 -17.76 -15.95
C ILE A 35 10.22 -18.60 -16.67
N HIS A 36 10.22 -19.93 -16.48
CA HIS A 36 11.13 -20.84 -17.17
C HIS A 36 10.93 -20.76 -18.68
N CYS A 37 9.69 -20.78 -19.18
CA CYS A 37 9.42 -20.60 -20.61
C CYS A 37 10.05 -19.30 -21.16
N GLU A 38 10.01 -18.20 -20.41
CA GLU A 38 10.70 -16.98 -20.82
C GLU A 38 12.21 -17.13 -20.90
N GLN A 39 12.82 -17.73 -19.88
CA GLN A 39 14.27 -17.92 -19.77
C GLN A 39 14.79 -18.87 -20.87
N TYR A 40 14.04 -19.92 -21.20
CA TYR A 40 14.36 -20.85 -22.28
C TYR A 40 13.99 -20.33 -23.68
N GLY A 41 13.58 -19.06 -23.80
CA GLY A 41 13.48 -18.39 -25.09
C GLY A 41 12.19 -18.64 -25.86
N VAL A 42 11.11 -19.14 -25.22
CA VAL A 42 9.79 -19.35 -25.87
C VAL A 42 9.22 -18.04 -26.47
N LYS A 43 9.64 -16.89 -25.95
CA LYS A 43 9.29 -15.57 -26.49
C LYS A 43 9.91 -15.24 -27.86
N LYS A 44 10.98 -15.95 -28.25
CA LYS A 44 11.68 -15.70 -29.50
C LYS A 44 10.86 -16.24 -30.66
N SER A 45 10.80 -15.49 -31.76
CA SER A 45 9.99 -15.84 -32.94
C SER A 45 10.44 -17.12 -33.63
N ASP A 46 11.72 -17.47 -33.50
CA ASP A 46 12.33 -18.66 -34.08
C ASP A 46 12.15 -19.92 -33.21
N TRP A 47 11.69 -19.79 -31.96
CA TRP A 47 11.62 -20.92 -31.02
C TRP A 47 10.71 -22.06 -31.52
N ALA A 48 9.63 -21.71 -32.20
CA ALA A 48 8.59 -22.62 -32.67
C ALA A 48 8.82 -23.16 -34.11
N THR A 49 9.90 -22.75 -34.80
CA THR A 49 10.08 -22.99 -36.24
C THR A 49 10.34 -24.46 -36.62
N ASP A 50 10.78 -25.27 -35.67
CA ASP A 50 11.08 -26.71 -35.79
C ASP A 50 10.02 -27.60 -35.10
N MET A 51 8.90 -27.02 -34.66
CA MET A 51 7.75 -27.80 -34.20
C MET A 51 7.04 -28.38 -35.42
N GLY A 52 7.15 -29.69 -35.61
CA GLY A 52 6.31 -30.39 -36.58
C GLY A 52 4.84 -30.31 -36.16
N THR A 53 3.93 -30.48 -37.13
CA THR A 53 2.52 -30.73 -36.82
C THR A 53 2.42 -32.05 -36.05
N VAL A 54 1.97 -31.99 -34.79
CA VAL A 54 1.69 -33.20 -34.01
C VAL A 54 0.42 -33.83 -34.59
N GLU A 55 0.51 -35.05 -35.11
CA GLU A 55 -0.66 -35.78 -35.62
C GLU A 55 -1.71 -35.94 -34.51
N GLY A 56 -2.95 -35.49 -34.78
CA GLY A 56 -4.08 -35.62 -33.87
C GLY A 56 -4.32 -34.45 -32.91
N VAL A 57 -3.52 -33.38 -32.97
CA VAL A 57 -3.74 -32.16 -32.17
C VAL A 57 -4.19 -31.03 -33.11
N GLU A 58 -5.37 -30.45 -32.85
CA GLU A 58 -5.82 -29.27 -33.61
C GLU A 58 -4.83 -28.11 -33.43
N PRO A 59 -4.49 -27.38 -34.50
CA PRO A 59 -3.59 -26.25 -34.41
C PRO A 59 -4.21 -25.16 -33.52
N SER A 60 -3.52 -24.85 -32.43
CA SER A 60 -3.92 -23.78 -31.52
C SER A 60 -4.00 -22.43 -32.22
N LEU A 61 -5.04 -21.67 -31.87
CA LEU A 61 -5.29 -20.32 -32.40
C LEU A 61 -4.19 -19.31 -32.02
N LEU A 62 -3.40 -19.61 -30.98
CA LEU A 62 -2.35 -18.76 -30.47
C LEU A 62 -1.01 -19.50 -30.50
N THR A 63 0.01 -18.82 -31.04
CA THR A 63 1.39 -19.33 -30.98
C THR A 63 1.88 -19.39 -29.52
N PRO A 64 2.87 -20.25 -29.19
CA PRO A 64 3.45 -20.31 -27.84
C PRO A 64 3.93 -18.95 -27.32
N LYS A 65 4.49 -18.11 -28.21
CA LYS A 65 4.86 -16.73 -27.90
C LYS A 65 3.65 -15.89 -27.45
N GLN A 66 2.54 -15.97 -28.18
CA GLN A 66 1.31 -15.22 -27.87
C GLN A 66 0.67 -15.74 -26.58
N LEU A 67 0.61 -17.05 -26.38
CA LEU A 67 0.11 -17.67 -25.15
C LEU A 67 0.93 -17.20 -23.95
N LEU A 68 2.26 -17.28 -24.04
CA LEU A 68 3.15 -16.83 -22.99
C LEU A 68 2.97 -15.34 -22.69
N GLN A 69 2.86 -14.48 -23.71
CA GLN A 69 2.59 -13.06 -23.53
C GLN A 69 1.26 -12.80 -22.80
N LYS A 70 0.19 -13.52 -23.17
CA LYS A 70 -1.11 -13.40 -22.50
C LYS A 70 -1.05 -13.89 -21.05
N LEU A 71 -0.43 -15.04 -20.80
CA LEU A 71 -0.24 -15.58 -19.44
C LEU A 71 0.50 -14.62 -18.51
N ILE A 72 1.55 -13.97 -19.01
CA ILE A 72 2.31 -12.96 -18.25
C ILE A 72 1.43 -11.76 -17.87
N ALA A 73 0.46 -11.42 -18.72
CA ALA A 73 -0.44 -10.31 -18.47
C ALA A 73 -1.58 -10.64 -17.50
N LEU A 74 -1.93 -11.93 -17.32
CA LEU A 74 -3.04 -12.36 -16.46
C LEU A 74 -2.81 -12.02 -14.98
N ASP A 75 -1.60 -12.28 -14.47
CA ASP A 75 -1.24 -11.97 -13.09
C ASP A 75 0.22 -11.51 -13.03
N ARG A 76 0.39 -10.20 -13.27
CA ARG A 76 1.70 -9.54 -13.29
C ARG A 76 2.34 -9.52 -11.90
N VAL A 77 1.54 -9.41 -10.85
CA VAL A 77 2.00 -9.31 -9.46
C VAL A 77 2.53 -10.65 -8.98
N GLY A 78 1.73 -11.72 -9.08
CA GLY A 78 2.13 -13.08 -8.70
C GLY A 78 3.37 -13.53 -9.46
N ARG A 79 3.47 -13.19 -10.76
CA ARG A 79 4.67 -13.45 -11.56
C ARG A 79 5.91 -12.73 -11.02
N VAL A 80 5.81 -11.45 -10.66
CA VAL A 80 6.96 -10.70 -10.11
C VAL A 80 7.32 -11.18 -8.70
N GLN A 81 6.34 -11.52 -7.87
CA GLN A 81 6.58 -12.17 -6.57
C GLN A 81 7.40 -13.45 -6.75
N ARG A 82 6.99 -14.31 -7.69
CA ARG A 82 7.71 -15.56 -7.97
C ARG A 82 9.12 -15.31 -8.53
N LEU A 83 9.30 -14.29 -9.37
CA LEU A 83 10.63 -13.91 -9.86
C LEU A 83 11.57 -13.52 -8.71
N ILE A 84 11.09 -12.76 -7.72
CA ILE A 84 11.89 -12.40 -6.54
C ILE A 84 12.29 -13.67 -5.77
N GLU A 85 11.35 -14.59 -5.54
CA GLU A 85 11.62 -15.84 -4.82
C GLU A 85 12.69 -16.70 -5.51
N LEU A 86 12.69 -16.71 -6.84
CA LEU A 86 13.63 -17.46 -7.68
C LEU A 86 14.97 -16.74 -7.91
N CYS A 87 15.21 -15.54 -7.36
CA CYS A 87 16.52 -14.91 -7.46
C CYS A 87 17.59 -15.72 -6.71
N HIS A 88 18.75 -15.92 -7.32
CA HIS A 88 19.89 -16.55 -6.66
C HIS A 88 21.17 -15.72 -6.80
N THR A 89 21.17 -14.72 -7.68
CA THR A 89 22.31 -13.84 -7.95
C THR A 89 21.95 -12.37 -7.77
N VAL A 90 22.97 -11.52 -7.65
CA VAL A 90 22.79 -10.06 -7.65
C VAL A 90 22.17 -9.57 -8.97
N GLN A 91 22.53 -10.20 -10.09
CA GLN A 91 21.99 -9.83 -11.39
C GLN A 91 20.50 -10.17 -11.55
N ASP A 92 20.03 -11.24 -10.91
CA ASP A 92 18.60 -11.56 -10.85
C ASP A 92 17.83 -10.49 -10.08
N LEU A 93 18.36 -10.05 -8.94
CA LEU A 93 17.77 -8.97 -8.12
C LEU A 93 17.69 -7.66 -8.89
N HIS A 94 18.79 -7.30 -9.58
CA HIS A 94 18.82 -6.10 -10.42
C HIS A 94 17.84 -6.19 -11.61
N THR A 95 17.61 -7.39 -12.14
CA THR A 95 16.56 -7.61 -13.16
C THR A 95 15.16 -7.52 -12.55
N CYS A 96 14.96 -8.00 -11.34
CA CYS A 96 13.69 -7.91 -10.63
C CYS A 96 13.32 -6.47 -10.29
N VAL A 97 14.22 -5.66 -9.74
CA VAL A 97 13.93 -4.25 -9.43
C VAL A 97 13.52 -3.47 -10.68
N ARG A 98 14.14 -3.74 -11.84
CA ARG A 98 13.73 -3.15 -13.12
C ARG A 98 12.33 -3.58 -13.56
N LYS A 99 11.97 -4.84 -13.34
CA LYS A 99 10.62 -5.35 -13.65
C LYS A 99 9.57 -4.77 -12.71
N ILE A 100 9.89 -4.60 -11.42
CA ILE A 100 9.01 -3.90 -10.46
C ILE A 100 8.81 -2.45 -10.88
N GLY A 101 9.89 -1.72 -11.22
CA GLY A 101 9.76 -0.34 -11.69
C GLY A 101 8.88 -0.20 -12.92
N LYS A 102 9.02 -1.12 -13.90
CA LYS A 102 8.10 -1.17 -15.05
C LYS A 102 6.66 -1.49 -14.65
N LEU A 103 6.46 -2.34 -13.65
CA LEU A 103 5.12 -2.65 -13.14
C LEU A 103 4.48 -1.43 -12.45
N PHE A 104 5.27 -0.59 -11.79
CA PHE A 104 4.79 0.61 -11.11
C PHE A 104 4.55 1.78 -12.07
N ALA A 105 5.29 1.85 -13.17
CA ALA A 105 5.22 2.92 -14.16
C ALA A 105 4.21 2.68 -15.29
N LEU A 106 3.42 1.60 -15.26
CA LEU A 106 2.44 1.32 -16.31
C LEU A 106 1.40 2.45 -16.39
N PRO A 107 1.29 3.16 -17.53
CA PRO A 107 0.35 4.26 -17.70
C PRO A 107 -1.08 3.77 -17.92
N GLU A 108 -2.03 4.65 -17.64
CA GLU A 108 -3.47 4.62 -17.90
C GLU A 108 -3.86 4.45 -19.39
N ASP A 109 -2.89 4.26 -20.30
CA ASP A 109 -3.11 4.03 -21.75
C ASP A 109 -3.60 2.60 -22.06
N ALA A 110 -4.49 2.08 -21.22
CA ALA A 110 -5.30 0.94 -21.60
C ALA A 110 -6.29 1.43 -22.68
N GLU A 111 -6.17 0.88 -23.89
CA GLU A 111 -7.15 1.07 -24.96
C GLU A 111 -8.57 0.98 -24.40
N GLU A 112 -9.44 1.93 -24.80
CA GLU A 112 -10.86 1.99 -24.45
C GLU A 112 -11.51 0.61 -24.60
N GLY A 113 -11.70 -0.10 -23.47
CA GLY A 113 -12.30 -1.44 -23.45
C GLY A 113 -11.67 -2.46 -22.50
N ALA A 114 -10.51 -2.19 -21.90
CA ALA A 114 -10.00 -3.00 -20.79
C ALA A 114 -10.49 -2.42 -19.46
N ASP A 115 -11.19 -3.24 -18.66
CA ASP A 115 -11.66 -2.90 -17.31
C ASP A 115 -10.62 -2.06 -16.55
N ALA A 116 -11.03 -0.88 -16.10
CA ALA A 116 -10.25 0.13 -15.38
C ALA A 116 -9.83 -0.33 -13.97
N GLU A 117 -9.29 -1.54 -13.87
CA GLU A 117 -8.93 -2.25 -12.63
C GLU A 117 -7.44 -2.64 -12.64
N SER A 118 -6.59 -1.80 -13.26
CA SER A 118 -5.16 -2.12 -13.45
C SER A 118 -4.18 -1.22 -12.70
N ASP A 119 -4.64 -0.38 -11.77
CA ASP A 119 -3.72 0.25 -10.83
C ASP A 119 -3.36 -0.72 -9.71
N LEU A 120 -2.07 -1.01 -9.59
CA LEU A 120 -1.55 -1.89 -8.57
C LEU A 120 -1.78 -1.27 -7.19
N SER A 121 -2.47 -1.99 -6.29
CA SER A 121 -2.77 -1.46 -4.96
C SER A 121 -1.51 -1.05 -4.20
N TYR A 122 -1.62 0.00 -3.38
CA TYR A 122 -0.53 0.48 -2.52
C TYR A 122 0.06 -0.65 -1.66
N ALA A 123 -0.81 -1.52 -1.11
CA ALA A 123 -0.39 -2.67 -0.32
C ALA A 123 0.45 -3.66 -1.15
N ALA A 124 0.05 -3.95 -2.39
CA ALA A 124 0.82 -4.83 -3.28
C ALA A 124 2.17 -4.21 -3.67
N LYS A 125 2.22 -2.89 -3.92
CA LYS A 125 3.47 -2.14 -4.14
C LYS A 125 4.41 -2.28 -2.94
N CYS A 126 3.92 -2.04 -1.72
CA CYS A 126 4.68 -2.19 -0.47
C CYS A 126 5.18 -3.63 -0.25
N GLN A 127 4.33 -4.63 -0.51
CA GLN A 127 4.67 -6.04 -0.35
C GLN A 127 5.80 -6.45 -1.30
N LEU A 128 5.73 -6.04 -2.57
CA LEU A 128 6.74 -6.37 -3.59
C LEU A 128 8.12 -5.80 -3.23
N ILE A 129 8.19 -4.51 -2.89
CA ILE A 129 9.47 -3.88 -2.55
C ILE A 129 10.03 -4.45 -1.23
N SER A 130 9.17 -4.80 -0.27
CA SER A 130 9.58 -5.45 0.99
C SER A 130 10.13 -6.86 0.75
N LYS A 131 9.48 -7.65 -0.11
CA LYS A 131 9.98 -8.97 -0.51
C LYS A 131 11.32 -8.86 -1.23
N LEU A 132 11.48 -7.86 -2.09
CA LEU A 132 12.74 -7.63 -2.81
C LEU A 132 13.91 -7.36 -1.85
N ILE A 133 13.77 -6.45 -0.88
CA ILE A 133 14.88 -6.15 0.06
C ILE A 133 15.20 -7.34 0.98
N SER A 134 14.18 -8.09 1.43
CA SER A 134 14.40 -9.32 2.22
C SER A 134 15.14 -10.36 1.41
N LYS A 135 14.74 -10.59 0.15
CA LYS A 135 15.46 -11.48 -0.76
C LYS A 135 16.88 -10.97 -1.04
N ALA A 136 17.05 -9.67 -1.27
CA ALA A 136 18.35 -9.06 -1.54
C ALA A 136 19.34 -9.36 -0.43
N ARG A 137 18.95 -9.10 0.83
CA ARG A 137 19.75 -9.43 2.00
C ARG A 137 20.14 -10.91 2.02
N ARG A 138 19.17 -11.82 1.83
CA ARG A 138 19.44 -13.28 1.85
C ARG A 138 20.36 -13.74 0.73
N THR A 139 20.23 -13.19 -0.47
CA THR A 139 21.06 -13.58 -1.62
C THR A 139 22.54 -13.28 -1.40
N VAL A 140 22.86 -12.19 -0.67
CA VAL A 140 24.25 -11.79 -0.41
C VAL A 140 24.75 -12.20 0.99
N THR A 141 23.98 -13.00 1.73
CA THR A 141 24.34 -13.43 3.09
C THR A 141 24.46 -14.95 3.16
N VAL A 142 25.54 -15.44 3.78
CA VAL A 142 25.72 -16.87 4.04
C VAL A 142 24.93 -17.26 5.30
N PRO A 143 24.08 -18.30 5.26
CA PRO A 143 23.40 -18.80 6.45
C PRO A 143 24.41 -19.18 7.54
N ASN A 144 24.17 -18.76 8.79
CA ASN A 144 25.07 -19.07 9.90
C ASN A 144 24.99 -20.59 10.23
N PRO A 145 26.07 -21.37 10.08
CA PRO A 145 26.04 -22.83 10.26
C PRO A 145 25.81 -23.28 11.72
N HIS A 146 25.80 -22.37 12.71
CA HIS A 146 25.79 -22.74 14.13
C HIS A 146 24.44 -22.69 14.87
N LYS A 147 23.32 -22.32 14.22
CA LYS A 147 22.00 -22.31 14.88
C LYS A 147 21.13 -23.57 14.68
N GLY A 148 21.63 -24.59 13.97
CA GLY A 148 20.88 -25.82 13.65
C GLY A 148 20.69 -26.86 14.78
N LYS A 149 21.20 -26.64 16.00
CA LYS A 149 20.98 -27.56 17.13
C LYS A 149 19.98 -26.97 18.12
N LYS A 150 18.70 -26.86 17.73
CA LYS A 150 17.62 -26.88 18.72
C LYS A 150 17.63 -28.28 19.37
N GLN A 151 18.17 -28.38 20.59
CA GLN A 151 17.99 -29.57 21.43
C GLN A 151 16.49 -29.90 21.48
N PRO A 152 16.09 -31.18 21.34
CA PRO A 152 14.70 -31.56 21.54
C PRO A 152 14.32 -31.20 22.97
N ARG A 153 13.36 -30.28 23.10
CA ARG A 153 12.73 -29.92 24.38
C ARG A 153 12.22 -31.21 25.00
N ALA A 154 12.79 -31.60 26.15
CA ALA A 154 12.30 -32.71 26.94
C ALA A 154 10.80 -32.48 27.23
N LYS A 155 9.96 -33.40 26.74
CA LYS A 155 8.53 -33.43 27.08
C LYS A 155 8.43 -33.57 28.60
N LYS A 156 7.84 -32.58 29.24
CA LYS A 156 7.42 -32.66 30.63
C LYS A 156 6.20 -33.57 30.67
N GLU A 157 6.41 -34.81 31.11
CA GLU A 157 5.34 -35.75 31.47
C GLU A 157 4.50 -35.16 32.60
N GLY A 158 3.16 -35.30 32.50
CA GLY A 158 2.28 -35.04 33.62
C GLY A 158 0.89 -34.51 33.26
N SER A 159 0.04 -35.34 32.65
CA SER A 159 -1.32 -35.64 33.15
C SER A 159 -2.18 -36.41 32.13
N PRO A 160 -3.15 -37.21 32.59
CA PRO A 160 -3.42 -38.52 32.04
C PRO A 160 -4.56 -38.59 31.02
N ALA A 161 -4.52 -39.72 30.32
CA ALA A 161 -5.44 -40.23 29.32
C ALA A 161 -6.93 -40.20 29.69
N LYS A 162 -7.74 -40.01 28.64
CA LYS A 162 -9.08 -40.61 28.54
C LYS A 162 -9.26 -41.08 27.09
N ASP A 163 -9.21 -42.39 26.90
CA ASP A 163 -9.48 -43.11 25.63
C ASP A 163 -11.00 -43.22 25.36
N PRO A 164 -11.49 -43.95 24.32
CA PRO A 164 -11.71 -43.41 22.99
C PRO A 164 -13.12 -43.78 22.44
N ALA A 165 -13.30 -43.57 21.14
CA ALA A 165 -14.39 -44.04 20.27
C ALA A 165 -15.63 -43.14 20.18
N THR A 166 -15.89 -42.62 18.98
CA THR A 166 -16.98 -43.10 18.10
C THR A 166 -16.75 -42.53 16.68
N GLU A 167 -16.76 -43.42 15.68
CA GLU A 167 -16.80 -43.11 14.24
C GLU A 167 -18.09 -42.36 13.86
N ALA A 168 -17.97 -41.37 12.97
CA ALA A 168 -18.93 -41.08 11.88
C ALA A 168 -18.44 -39.87 11.05
N GLU A 169 -17.97 -40.11 9.82
CA GLU A 169 -18.22 -39.21 8.66
C GLU A 169 -19.70 -39.31 8.28
N PRO A 170 -20.37 -38.33 7.60
CA PRO A 170 -19.90 -37.51 6.45
C PRO A 170 -20.55 -36.08 6.42
N PRO A 171 -20.79 -35.39 5.28
CA PRO A 171 -19.99 -35.10 4.08
C PRO A 171 -19.69 -33.58 3.92
N ALA A 172 -18.98 -33.26 2.84
CA ALA A 172 -18.60 -31.94 2.34
C ALA A 172 -19.69 -30.86 2.38
N GLU A 173 -19.37 -29.73 3.02
CA GLU A 173 -19.95 -28.42 2.71
C GLU A 173 -18.82 -27.42 2.46
N GLU A 174 -18.95 -26.74 1.33
CA GLU A 174 -18.13 -25.64 0.84
C GLU A 174 -17.98 -24.58 1.94
N ARG A 175 -16.79 -24.50 2.54
CA ARG A 175 -16.37 -23.31 3.27
C ARG A 175 -15.51 -22.49 2.34
N ASP A 176 -16.12 -21.42 1.85
CA ASP A 176 -15.46 -20.22 1.35
C ASP A 176 -14.50 -19.71 2.43
N VAL A 177 -13.25 -20.16 2.37
CA VAL A 177 -12.17 -19.61 3.18
C VAL A 177 -11.55 -18.48 2.37
N THR A 178 -12.17 -17.31 2.47
CA THR A 178 -11.46 -16.05 2.27
C THR A 178 -10.38 -15.95 3.35
N VAL A 179 -9.24 -16.61 3.11
CA VAL A 179 -7.99 -16.30 3.82
C VAL A 179 -7.55 -14.94 3.31
N VAL A 180 -8.12 -13.88 3.89
CA VAL A 180 -7.41 -12.62 4.01
C VAL A 180 -6.25 -12.95 4.95
N GLU A 181 -5.06 -13.17 4.38
CA GLU A 181 -3.84 -13.25 5.17
C GLU A 181 -3.76 -11.97 6.01
N ASP A 182 -3.96 -12.12 7.31
CA ASP A 182 -3.85 -11.05 8.28
C ASP A 182 -2.40 -10.50 8.22
N PRO A 183 -2.18 -9.19 7.96
CA PRO A 183 -0.85 -8.60 7.88
C PRO A 183 -0.05 -8.71 9.18
N THR A 184 -0.70 -9.11 10.29
CA THR A 184 -0.05 -9.38 11.57
C THR A 184 0.94 -10.56 11.50
N THR A 185 0.71 -11.54 10.61
CA THR A 185 1.62 -12.68 10.41
C THR A 185 2.94 -12.28 9.73
N ALA A 186 2.93 -11.27 8.85
CA ALA A 186 4.13 -10.77 8.17
C ALA A 186 5.07 -9.94 9.07
N ALA A 187 4.56 -9.46 10.20
CA ALA A 187 5.36 -8.78 11.23
C ALA A 187 6.04 -9.79 12.17
N ALA A 188 5.37 -10.90 12.50
CA ALA A 188 5.94 -11.98 13.30
C ALA A 188 7.06 -12.73 12.56
N GLU A 189 6.86 -13.06 11.27
CA GLU A 189 7.89 -13.67 10.44
C GLU A 189 9.10 -12.73 10.23
N ALA A 190 8.86 -11.42 10.08
CA ALA A 190 9.94 -10.44 9.95
C ALA A 190 10.82 -10.35 11.21
N ASN A 191 10.24 -10.50 12.40
CA ASN A 191 10.96 -10.41 13.67
C ASN A 191 11.76 -11.69 13.99
N GLU A 192 11.23 -12.87 13.62
CA GLU A 192 11.97 -14.13 13.74
C GLU A 192 13.12 -14.23 12.71
N GLU A 193 12.92 -13.75 11.47
CA GLU A 193 13.96 -13.71 10.43
C GLU A 193 15.11 -12.73 10.77
N GLU A 194 14.83 -11.62 11.48
CA GLU A 194 15.85 -10.62 11.84
C GLU A 194 16.83 -11.12 12.90
N GLU A 195 16.36 -11.95 13.84
CA GLU A 195 17.16 -12.64 14.85
C GLU A 195 18.06 -13.74 14.25
N GLU A 196 17.65 -14.36 13.14
CA GLU A 196 18.37 -15.48 12.53
C GLU A 196 19.65 -15.02 11.78
N LEU A 197 19.67 -13.77 11.31
CA LEU A 197 20.76 -13.19 10.52
C LEU A 197 21.73 -12.30 11.33
N LYS A 198 21.52 -12.12 12.64
CA LYS A 198 22.48 -11.44 13.52
C LYS A 198 23.80 -12.24 13.56
N GLY A 199 24.84 -11.70 12.91
CA GLY A 199 26.18 -12.30 12.82
C GLY A 199 26.45 -13.14 11.56
N ALA A 200 25.56 -13.09 10.57
CA ALA A 200 25.80 -13.75 9.28
C ALA A 200 26.84 -12.99 8.44
N LYS A 201 27.74 -13.71 7.76
CA LYS A 201 28.77 -13.13 6.89
C LYS A 201 28.22 -12.88 5.50
N ILE A 202 28.63 -11.78 4.88
CA ILE A 202 28.33 -11.52 3.47
C ILE A 202 29.13 -12.49 2.61
N VAL A 203 28.53 -12.97 1.53
CA VAL A 203 29.20 -13.70 0.46
C VAL A 203 30.30 -12.79 -0.14
N ASP A 204 31.46 -13.34 -0.48
CA ASP A 204 32.49 -12.56 -1.16
C ASP A 204 32.00 -12.17 -2.57
N LEU A 205 31.49 -10.96 -2.70
CA LEU A 205 31.04 -10.37 -3.96
C LEU A 205 32.23 -9.80 -4.73
N THR A 206 32.26 -10.04 -6.04
CA THR A 206 33.16 -9.31 -6.95
C THR A 206 32.83 -7.81 -6.96
N GLU A 207 33.78 -6.96 -7.37
CA GLU A 207 33.52 -5.51 -7.46
C GLU A 207 32.37 -5.19 -8.43
N GLU A 208 32.23 -5.93 -9.53
CA GLU A 208 31.10 -5.79 -10.46
C GLU A 208 29.76 -6.15 -9.80
N GLU A 209 29.72 -7.21 -8.99
CA GLU A 209 28.53 -7.58 -8.23
C GLU A 209 28.19 -6.57 -7.14
N LYS A 210 29.19 -5.98 -6.48
CA LYS A 210 28.96 -4.90 -5.50
C LYS A 210 28.33 -3.68 -6.16
N GLU A 211 28.86 -3.24 -7.30
CA GLU A 211 28.30 -2.10 -8.04
C GLU A 211 26.89 -2.41 -8.55
N THR A 212 26.65 -3.64 -9.04
CA THR A 212 25.31 -4.08 -9.45
C THR A 212 24.34 -4.11 -8.25
N PHE A 213 24.81 -4.52 -7.07
CA PHE A 213 24.01 -4.53 -5.86
C PHE A 213 23.67 -3.11 -5.39
N LYS A 214 24.65 -2.21 -5.36
CA LYS A 214 24.46 -0.77 -5.04
C LYS A 214 23.39 -0.15 -5.94
N GLU A 215 23.51 -0.36 -7.26
CA GLU A 215 22.54 0.15 -8.23
C GLU A 215 21.14 -0.45 -8.01
N MET A 216 21.05 -1.74 -7.66
CA MET A 216 19.79 -2.38 -7.30
C MET A 216 19.17 -1.76 -6.03
N VAL A 217 19.96 -1.50 -4.99
CA VAL A 217 19.48 -0.85 -3.75
C VAL A 217 19.00 0.58 -4.05
N ARG A 218 19.80 1.37 -4.78
CA ARG A 218 19.45 2.74 -5.18
C ARG A 218 18.11 2.78 -5.93
N ARG A 219 17.90 1.91 -6.92
CA ARG A 219 16.62 1.79 -7.62
C ARG A 219 15.48 1.39 -6.68
N THR A 220 15.75 0.51 -5.72
CA THR A 220 14.73 0.08 -4.77
C THR A 220 14.29 1.22 -3.85
N PHE A 221 15.20 2.13 -3.48
CA PHE A 221 14.86 3.33 -2.71
C PHE A 221 14.05 4.34 -3.54
N GLN A 222 14.39 4.51 -4.83
CA GLN A 222 13.57 5.31 -5.75
C GLN A 222 12.15 4.75 -5.91
N LEU A 223 12.01 3.42 -5.92
CA LEU A 223 10.70 2.77 -5.91
C LEU A 223 9.96 3.01 -4.59
N LEU A 224 10.65 2.97 -3.45
CA LEU A 224 10.06 3.31 -2.16
C LEU A 224 9.51 4.74 -2.18
N GLU A 225 10.30 5.71 -2.60
CA GLU A 225 9.87 7.12 -2.71
C GLU A 225 8.60 7.25 -3.57
N THR A 226 8.59 6.62 -4.74
CA THR A 226 7.41 6.58 -5.63
C THR A 226 6.20 5.97 -4.93
N VAL A 227 6.40 4.88 -4.18
CA VAL A 227 5.32 4.22 -3.44
C VAL A 227 4.78 5.12 -2.34
N LEU A 228 5.65 5.75 -1.54
CA LEU A 228 5.26 6.66 -0.47
C LEU A 228 4.52 7.89 -1.01
N ALA A 229 4.94 8.44 -2.15
CA ALA A 229 4.25 9.54 -2.82
C ALA A 229 2.83 9.14 -3.29
N SER A 230 2.63 7.88 -3.67
CA SER A 230 1.32 7.34 -4.08
C SER A 230 0.41 6.90 -2.91
N ARG A 231 0.84 7.12 -1.66
CA ARG A 231 0.13 6.63 -0.47
C ARG A 231 -1.23 7.32 -0.30
N PRO A 232 -2.34 6.55 -0.21
CA PRO A 232 -3.64 7.12 0.16
C PRO A 232 -3.63 7.68 1.59
N ALA A 233 -4.26 8.84 1.80
CA ALA A 233 -4.24 9.55 3.10
C ALA A 233 -4.77 8.73 4.29
N HIS A 234 -5.60 7.71 4.04
CA HIS A 234 -6.17 6.84 5.08
C HIS A 234 -5.29 5.63 5.43
N ILE A 235 -4.22 5.35 4.67
CA ILE A 235 -3.32 4.23 4.94
C ILE A 235 -2.12 4.72 5.75
N THR A 236 -1.98 4.20 6.96
CA THR A 236 -0.86 4.52 7.86
C THR A 236 0.32 3.55 7.69
N GLN A 237 0.05 2.34 7.20
CA GLN A 237 1.07 1.31 6.99
C GLN A 237 2.08 1.75 5.94
N GLN A 238 3.37 1.62 6.27
CA GLN A 238 4.48 1.93 5.38
C GLN A 238 5.59 0.90 5.61
N PRO A 239 6.38 0.53 4.59
CA PRO A 239 7.46 -0.44 4.74
C PRO A 239 8.74 0.19 5.33
N LEU A 240 8.68 1.42 5.84
CA LEU A 240 9.85 2.23 6.26
C LEU A 240 10.76 1.52 7.25
N THR A 241 10.23 0.91 8.30
CA THR A 241 11.04 0.21 9.32
C THR A 241 11.91 -0.88 8.68
N LYS A 242 11.36 -1.69 7.77
CA LYS A 242 12.12 -2.74 7.06
C LYS A 242 13.23 -2.13 6.19
N PHE A 243 12.95 -1.01 5.53
CA PHE A 243 13.93 -0.29 4.73
C PHE A 243 15.04 0.34 5.58
N MET A 244 14.71 0.89 6.74
CA MET A 244 15.68 1.43 7.70
C MET A 244 16.61 0.35 8.26
N HIS A 245 16.07 -0.83 8.59
CA HIS A 245 16.91 -1.95 9.01
C HIS A 245 17.81 -2.44 7.87
N PHE A 246 17.27 -2.54 6.66
CA PHE A 246 18.03 -2.94 5.48
C PHE A 246 19.13 -1.93 5.12
N SER A 247 18.88 -0.63 5.19
CA SER A 247 19.87 0.41 4.91
C SER A 247 20.98 0.44 5.95
N LYS A 248 20.65 0.38 7.25
CA LYS A 248 21.63 0.24 8.34
C LYS A 248 22.50 -1.00 8.14
N TRP A 249 21.89 -2.12 7.74
CA TRP A 249 22.62 -3.34 7.41
C TRP A 249 23.57 -3.12 6.22
N CYS A 250 23.10 -2.56 5.11
CA CYS A 250 23.94 -2.25 3.95
C CYS A 250 25.11 -1.31 4.30
N LEU A 251 24.87 -0.27 5.10
CA LEU A 251 25.91 0.67 5.57
C LEU A 251 26.99 -0.04 6.40
N SER A 252 26.59 -0.87 7.37
CA SER A 252 27.52 -1.61 8.23
C SER A 252 28.46 -2.55 7.47
N HIS A 253 28.15 -2.78 6.20
CA HIS A 253 28.83 -3.68 5.30
C HIS A 253 29.39 -2.99 4.04
N HIS A 254 29.37 -1.65 3.99
CA HIS A 254 29.86 -0.85 2.86
C HIS A 254 29.20 -1.19 1.51
N LEU A 255 27.92 -1.58 1.55
CA LEU A 255 27.12 -1.91 0.36
C LEU A 255 26.31 -0.73 -0.18
N ILE A 256 26.27 0.39 0.54
CA ILE A 256 25.71 1.69 0.11
C ILE A 256 26.54 2.82 0.72
N GLU A 257 26.39 4.01 0.16
CA GLU A 257 26.96 5.26 0.67
C GLU A 257 26.09 5.86 1.79
N GLU A 258 26.67 6.75 2.61
CA GLU A 258 26.00 7.36 3.77
C GLU A 258 24.82 8.26 3.35
N ASP A 259 24.96 8.97 2.24
CA ASP A 259 23.93 9.85 1.66
C ASP A 259 22.62 9.10 1.35
N ALA A 260 22.72 7.90 0.78
CA ALA A 260 21.57 7.05 0.47
C ALA A 260 20.80 6.59 1.72
N ALA A 261 21.46 6.55 2.89
CA ALA A 261 20.83 6.22 4.15
C ALA A 261 20.23 7.45 4.86
N GLU A 262 20.80 8.64 4.65
CA GLU A 262 20.23 9.90 5.13
C GLU A 262 18.86 10.17 4.49
N ASP A 263 18.71 9.88 3.20
CA ASP A 263 17.43 10.04 2.49
C ASP A 263 16.30 9.18 3.09
N LEU A 264 16.60 7.97 3.55
CA LEU A 264 15.61 7.14 4.24
C LEU A 264 15.22 7.68 5.62
N SER A 265 16.16 8.31 6.31
CA SER A 265 15.88 8.93 7.61
C SER A 265 14.92 10.11 7.46
N LYS A 266 15.02 10.87 6.35
CA LYS A 266 14.05 11.93 6.01
C LYS A 266 12.63 11.36 5.86
N PHE A 267 12.48 10.23 5.16
CA PHE A 267 11.16 9.59 5.04
C PHE A 267 10.61 9.10 6.39
N GLU A 268 11.46 8.64 7.30
CA GLU A 268 11.05 8.27 8.67
C GLU A 268 10.57 9.49 9.46
N ASP A 269 11.31 10.59 9.42
CA ASP A 269 10.94 11.85 10.09
C ASP A 269 9.63 12.42 9.54
N GLU A 270 9.43 12.39 8.22
CA GLU A 270 8.18 12.79 7.57
C GLU A 270 7.01 11.91 7.99
N ALA A 271 7.20 10.59 8.03
CA ALA A 271 6.17 9.66 8.46
C ALA A 271 5.81 9.85 9.94
N GLN A 272 6.80 10.05 10.81
CA GLN A 272 6.61 10.29 12.23
C GLN A 272 5.88 11.62 12.46
N THR A 273 6.25 12.66 11.71
CA THR A 273 5.58 13.96 11.74
C THR A 273 4.11 13.83 11.31
N ALA A 274 3.84 13.11 10.22
CA ALA A 274 2.48 12.88 9.74
C ALA A 274 1.63 12.08 10.76
N MET A 275 2.20 11.06 11.41
CA MET A 275 1.51 10.32 12.48
C MET A 275 1.22 11.21 13.69
N GLY A 276 2.16 12.08 14.07
CA GLY A 276 1.96 13.08 15.13
C GLY A 276 0.79 14.02 14.81
N GLN A 277 0.74 14.54 13.59
CA GLN A 277 -0.37 15.40 13.12
C GLN A 277 -1.72 14.67 13.11
N GLN A 278 -1.75 13.37 12.74
CA GLN A 278 -2.98 12.57 12.79
C GLN A 278 -3.44 12.33 14.23
N ALA A 279 -2.52 12.05 15.15
CA ALA A 279 -2.83 11.89 16.57
C ALA A 279 -3.42 13.17 17.18
N GLU A 280 -2.81 14.32 16.88
CA GLU A 280 -3.31 15.64 17.29
C GLU A 280 -4.73 15.90 16.73
N GLN A 281 -4.96 15.60 15.45
CA GLN A 281 -6.29 15.70 14.84
C GLN A 281 -7.34 14.85 15.54
N LEU A 282 -6.99 13.59 15.86
CA LEU A 282 -7.89 12.68 16.59
C LEU A 282 -8.19 13.19 17.99
N GLU A 283 -7.18 13.69 18.70
CA GLU A 283 -7.35 14.29 20.02
C GLU A 283 -8.34 15.47 19.98
N VAL A 284 -8.20 16.36 18.99
CA VAL A 284 -9.11 17.49 18.80
C VAL A 284 -10.54 17.03 18.49
N VAL A 285 -10.71 16.04 17.61
CA VAL A 285 -12.02 15.45 17.32
C VAL A 285 -12.63 14.83 18.57
N MET A 286 -11.84 14.13 19.39
CA MET A 286 -12.30 13.55 20.65
C MET A 286 -12.74 14.64 21.63
N LYS A 287 -11.95 15.70 21.80
CA LYS A 287 -12.31 16.86 22.64
C LYS A 287 -13.62 17.49 22.19
N LEU A 288 -13.77 17.78 20.89
CA LEU A 288 -15.00 18.36 20.32
C LEU A 288 -16.23 17.48 20.54
N LYS A 289 -16.08 16.15 20.43
CA LYS A 289 -17.18 15.19 20.65
C LYS A 289 -17.50 14.96 22.12
N ALA A 290 -16.54 15.16 23.01
CA ALA A 290 -16.72 14.99 24.46
C ALA A 290 -17.41 16.19 25.12
N LEU A 291 -17.50 17.34 24.43
CA LEU A 291 -18.20 18.52 24.94
C LEU A 291 -19.68 18.21 25.23
N PRO A 292 -20.21 18.61 26.40
CA PRO A 292 -21.64 18.55 26.65
C PRO A 292 -22.42 19.36 25.62
N THR A 293 -23.58 18.85 25.20
CA THR A 293 -24.41 19.53 24.21
C THR A 293 -24.86 20.90 24.74
N GLY A 294 -24.54 21.97 24.01
CA GLY A 294 -24.91 23.33 24.38
C GLY A 294 -23.95 24.03 25.35
N ASP A 295 -22.81 23.41 25.70
CA ASP A 295 -21.77 24.07 26.49
C ASP A 295 -21.00 25.08 25.63
N GLU A 296 -21.55 26.30 25.55
CA GLU A 296 -20.99 27.38 24.73
C GLU A 296 -19.62 27.84 25.22
N ALA A 297 -19.39 27.86 26.54
CA ALA A 297 -18.15 28.34 27.11
C ALA A 297 -16.98 27.40 26.77
N ALA A 298 -17.17 26.09 26.99
CA ALA A 298 -16.14 25.10 26.68
C ALA A 298 -15.91 24.98 25.17
N LEU A 299 -16.97 25.07 24.35
CA LEU A 299 -16.83 25.12 22.90
C LEU A 299 -16.03 26.34 22.46
N ARG A 300 -16.33 27.52 23.00
CA ARG A 300 -15.62 28.77 22.66
C ARG A 300 -14.15 28.70 23.02
N GLU A 301 -13.82 28.23 24.22
CA GLU A 301 -12.44 28.06 24.67
C GLU A 301 -11.65 27.16 23.71
N LEU A 302 -12.21 25.99 23.35
CA LEU A 302 -11.57 25.07 22.42
C LEU A 302 -11.41 25.68 21.02
N LEU A 303 -12.41 26.40 20.52
CA LEU A 303 -12.34 27.07 19.21
C LEU A 303 -11.35 28.23 19.19
N ASP A 304 -11.19 28.94 20.29
CA ASP A 304 -10.21 30.02 20.43
C ASP A 304 -8.80 29.43 20.45
N ALA A 305 -8.56 28.34 21.18
CA ALA A 305 -7.29 27.62 21.14
C ALA A 305 -6.91 27.18 19.72
N LEU A 306 -7.81 26.47 19.02
CA LEU A 306 -7.58 26.02 17.63
C LEU A 306 -7.37 27.18 16.64
N TRP A 307 -7.96 28.34 16.92
CA TRP A 307 -7.77 29.54 16.11
C TRP A 307 -6.42 30.21 16.36
N THR A 308 -5.99 30.27 17.62
CA THR A 308 -4.67 30.76 18.02
C THR A 308 -3.56 29.86 17.47
N ASP A 309 -3.72 28.55 17.52
CA ASP A 309 -2.77 27.58 16.95
C ASP A 309 -2.61 27.77 15.44
N GLY A 310 -3.70 28.11 14.75
CA GLY A 310 -3.69 28.50 13.34
C GLY A 310 -3.29 29.96 13.09
N LYS A 311 -2.61 30.60 14.04
CA LYS A 311 -2.09 31.97 13.98
C LYS A 311 -3.15 33.01 13.60
N GLU A 312 -4.38 32.77 14.08
CA GLU A 312 -5.55 33.61 13.83
C GLU A 312 -5.91 33.81 12.34
N LYS A 313 -5.48 32.87 11.49
CA LYS A 313 -5.76 32.89 10.05
C LYS A 313 -6.67 31.76 9.61
N SER A 314 -6.56 30.62 10.28
CA SER A 314 -7.34 29.41 10.03
C SER A 314 -7.48 28.62 11.31
N PHE A 315 -8.35 27.62 11.33
CA PHE A 315 -8.27 26.58 12.36
C PHE A 315 -7.01 25.72 12.14
N ALA A 316 -6.38 25.30 13.23
CA ALA A 316 -5.33 24.28 13.23
C ALA A 316 -5.60 23.28 14.37
N PRO A 317 -5.64 21.97 14.08
CA PRO A 317 -5.65 21.35 12.75
C PRO A 317 -6.94 21.65 11.95
N HIS A 318 -6.86 21.59 10.60
CA HIS A 318 -7.99 21.84 9.69
C HIS A 318 -8.34 20.63 8.80
N SER A 319 -8.19 19.41 9.33
CA SER A 319 -8.66 18.21 8.62
C SER A 319 -10.18 18.20 8.47
N ALA A 320 -10.68 17.47 7.48
CA ALA A 320 -12.10 17.39 7.18
C ALA A 320 -12.96 16.93 8.37
N ASP A 321 -12.43 16.01 9.19
CA ASP A 321 -13.11 15.53 10.39
C ASP A 321 -13.18 16.59 11.49
N VAL A 322 -12.07 17.30 11.74
CA VAL A 322 -12.03 18.41 12.71
C VAL A 322 -13.01 19.50 12.31
N LEU A 323 -12.95 19.97 11.06
CA LEU A 323 -13.84 21.03 10.56
C LEU A 323 -15.31 20.61 10.57
N SER A 324 -15.59 19.32 10.30
CA SER A 324 -16.96 18.78 10.39
C SER A 324 -17.45 18.69 11.82
N CYS A 325 -16.59 18.34 12.78
CA CYS A 325 -16.91 18.30 14.20
C CYS A 325 -17.15 19.71 14.75
N ILE A 326 -16.32 20.68 14.37
CA ILE A 326 -16.52 22.11 14.70
C ILE A 326 -17.91 22.57 14.24
N ALA A 327 -18.26 22.29 12.98
CA ALA A 327 -19.56 22.68 12.43
C ALA A 327 -20.71 22.00 13.19
N THR A 328 -20.56 20.72 13.51
CA THR A 328 -21.58 19.95 14.25
C THR A 328 -21.77 20.54 15.66
N ALA A 329 -20.68 20.81 16.38
CA ALA A 329 -20.73 21.39 17.72
C ALA A 329 -21.35 22.79 17.72
N ALA A 330 -20.99 23.63 16.73
CA ALA A 330 -21.56 24.97 16.59
C ALA A 330 -23.07 24.96 16.26
N THR A 331 -23.59 23.90 15.63
CA THR A 331 -25.02 23.74 15.33
C THR A 331 -25.84 23.12 16.47
N ALA A 332 -25.22 22.75 17.59
CA ALA A 332 -25.91 22.13 18.71
C ALA A 332 -26.95 23.08 19.35
N SER A 333 -28.03 22.50 19.89
CA SER A 333 -29.01 23.24 20.67
C SER A 333 -28.34 23.84 21.92
N GLY A 334 -28.57 25.12 22.17
CA GLY A 334 -27.95 25.85 23.29
C GLY A 334 -26.80 26.76 22.89
N ILE A 335 -26.28 26.65 21.65
CA ILE A 335 -25.24 27.55 21.14
C ILE A 335 -25.86 28.86 20.61
N SER A 336 -25.36 29.99 21.12
CA SER A 336 -25.78 31.32 20.71
C SER A 336 -25.59 31.56 19.21
N GLU A 337 -26.39 32.48 18.67
CA GLU A 337 -26.22 32.92 17.29
C GLU A 337 -24.88 33.63 17.08
N ALA A 338 -24.42 34.41 18.06
CA ALA A 338 -23.14 35.10 18.02
C ALA A 338 -21.95 34.14 17.86
N LEU A 339 -21.93 33.02 18.60
CA LEU A 339 -20.86 32.03 18.45
C LEU A 339 -20.96 31.31 17.10
N ARG A 340 -22.17 30.99 16.62
CA ARG A 340 -22.36 30.40 15.28
C ARG A 340 -21.83 31.28 14.17
N GLU A 341 -22.07 32.58 14.24
CA GLU A 341 -21.53 33.55 13.28
C GLU A 341 -20.00 33.62 13.33
N LEU A 342 -19.41 33.64 14.54
CA LEU A 342 -17.96 33.63 14.72
C LEU A 342 -17.33 32.37 14.09
N VAL A 343 -17.94 31.20 14.32
CA VAL A 343 -17.48 29.93 13.72
C VAL A 343 -17.58 29.98 12.20
N ALA A 344 -18.69 30.47 11.64
CA ALA A 344 -18.86 30.60 10.19
C ALA A 344 -17.83 31.57 9.57
N GLU A 345 -17.50 32.67 10.24
CA GLU A 345 -16.46 33.60 9.81
C GLU A 345 -15.08 32.91 9.78
N ARG A 346 -14.70 32.24 10.88
CA ARG A 346 -13.42 31.52 10.98
C ARG A 346 -13.32 30.37 9.98
N LEU A 347 -14.41 29.64 9.73
CA LEU A 347 -14.49 28.61 8.68
C LEU A 347 -14.34 29.21 7.29
N THR A 348 -14.88 30.41 7.03
CA THR A 348 -14.70 31.11 5.75
C THR A 348 -13.25 31.52 5.53
N LYS A 349 -12.56 32.01 6.57
CA LYS A 349 -11.13 32.30 6.51
C LYS A 349 -10.31 31.03 6.29
N THR A 350 -10.62 29.96 7.02
CA THR A 350 -10.02 28.63 6.84
C THR A 350 -10.20 28.10 5.41
N HIS A 351 -11.38 28.28 4.82
CA HIS A 351 -11.64 27.90 3.43
C HIS A 351 -10.76 28.64 2.42
N THR A 352 -10.47 29.92 2.69
CA THR A 352 -9.58 30.73 1.83
C THR A 352 -8.14 30.22 1.87
N VAL A 353 -7.71 29.67 3.02
CA VAL A 353 -6.42 28.98 3.14
C VAL A 353 -6.47 27.66 2.38
N LEU A 354 -7.46 26.81 2.63
CA LEU A 354 -7.61 25.49 1.97
C LEU A 354 -7.68 25.57 0.44
N LYS A 355 -8.33 26.62 -0.10
CA LYS A 355 -8.43 26.83 -1.56
C LYS A 355 -7.08 27.04 -2.23
N LYS A 356 -6.08 27.58 -1.53
CA LYS A 356 -4.72 27.71 -2.08
C LYS A 356 -4.08 26.35 -2.34
N ASP A 357 -4.49 25.36 -1.54
CA ASP A 357 -4.01 23.98 -1.58
C ASP A 357 -4.98 23.06 -2.36
N GLY A 358 -5.93 23.63 -3.11
CA GLY A 358 -6.92 22.87 -3.90
C GLY A 358 -7.94 22.08 -3.08
N THR A 359 -8.01 22.32 -1.77
CA THR A 359 -8.90 21.60 -0.84
C THR A 359 -10.14 22.43 -0.53
N GLU A 360 -11.30 21.79 -0.41
CA GLU A 360 -12.57 22.43 -0.06
C GLU A 360 -13.00 22.15 1.38
N LEU A 361 -13.88 23.00 1.91
CA LEU A 361 -14.54 22.73 3.19
C LEU A 361 -15.40 21.45 3.11
N PRO A 362 -15.43 20.62 4.16
CA PRO A 362 -16.32 19.49 4.20
C PRO A 362 -17.78 19.94 4.20
N ARG A 363 -18.67 19.11 3.61
CA ARG A 363 -20.09 19.43 3.39
C ARG A 363 -20.85 19.96 4.60
N ARG A 364 -20.49 19.54 5.82
CA ARG A 364 -21.12 20.01 7.06
C ARG A 364 -20.69 21.44 7.42
N ALA A 365 -19.39 21.72 7.35
CA ALA A 365 -18.86 23.06 7.56
C ALA A 365 -19.34 24.04 6.48
N LEU A 366 -19.37 23.60 5.22
CA LEU A 366 -19.86 24.42 4.12
C LEU A 366 -21.35 24.79 4.28
N ARG A 367 -22.18 23.85 4.74
CA ARG A 367 -23.60 24.12 5.04
C ARG A 367 -23.76 25.19 6.11
N LEU A 368 -23.07 25.05 7.24
CA LEU A 368 -23.10 26.06 8.31
C LEU A 368 -22.71 27.45 7.79
N VAL A 369 -21.63 27.55 7.01
CA VAL A 369 -21.19 28.82 6.43
C VAL A 369 -22.26 29.40 5.51
N ASN A 370 -22.82 28.58 4.61
CA ASN A 370 -23.85 29.04 3.67
C ASN A 370 -25.15 29.45 4.36
N ASP A 371 -25.58 28.73 5.40
CA ASP A 371 -26.79 29.03 6.17
C ASP A 371 -26.67 30.40 6.86
N ILE A 372 -25.53 30.66 7.51
CA ILE A 372 -25.26 31.95 8.17
C ILE A 372 -25.15 33.08 7.14
N LEU A 373 -24.42 32.88 6.04
CA LEU A 373 -24.30 33.90 4.99
C LEU A 373 -25.65 34.20 4.31
N SER A 374 -26.49 33.18 4.11
CA SER A 374 -27.82 33.35 3.52
C SER A 374 -28.73 34.12 4.47
N LYS A 375 -28.69 33.81 5.78
CA LYS A 375 -29.44 34.55 6.80
C LYS A 375 -29.03 36.03 6.84
N LYS A 376 -27.72 36.33 6.87
CA LYS A 376 -27.21 37.71 6.84
C LYS A 376 -27.65 38.48 5.59
N LYS A 377 -27.66 37.82 4.42
CA LYS A 377 -28.18 38.42 3.18
C LYS A 377 -29.68 38.73 3.28
N HIS A 378 -30.47 37.79 3.79
CA HIS A 378 -31.91 38.01 3.98
C HIS A 378 -32.21 39.15 4.96
N ASP A 379 -31.48 39.22 6.07
CA ASP A 379 -31.64 40.28 7.07
C ASP A 379 -31.24 41.66 6.51
N ALA A 380 -30.15 41.73 5.72
CA ALA A 380 -29.75 42.96 5.04
C ALA A 380 -30.80 43.44 4.02
N ILE A 381 -31.35 42.53 3.21
CA ILE A 381 -32.42 42.86 2.25
C ILE A 381 -33.67 43.34 2.99
N LYS A 382 -34.03 42.69 4.10
CA LYS A 382 -35.18 43.10 4.91
C LYS A 382 -34.99 44.50 5.50
N GLN A 383 -33.79 44.82 6.00
CA GLN A 383 -33.45 46.15 6.50
C GLN A 383 -33.52 47.22 5.40
N GLN A 384 -32.97 46.94 4.22
CA GLN A 384 -33.08 47.85 3.06
C GLN A 384 -34.53 48.12 2.67
N LEU A 385 -35.38 47.08 2.63
CA LEU A 385 -36.80 47.24 2.34
C LEU A 385 -37.56 48.01 3.42
N GLU A 386 -37.15 47.92 4.69
CA GLU A 386 -37.73 48.70 5.78
C GLU A 386 -37.28 50.17 5.77
N GLU A 387 -36.04 50.44 5.36
CA GLU A 387 -35.52 51.80 5.16
C GLU A 387 -36.16 52.50 3.96
N GLU A 388 -36.32 51.79 2.83
CA GLU A 388 -37.04 52.30 1.66
C GLU A 388 -38.51 52.63 1.99
N LYS A 389 -39.18 51.78 2.78
CA LYS A 389 -40.55 52.05 3.26
C LYS A 389 -40.63 53.28 4.15
N LYS A 390 -39.59 53.57 4.94
CA LYS A 390 -39.50 54.77 5.79
C LYS A 390 -39.16 56.04 5.01
N GLN A 391 -38.57 55.93 3.81
CA GLN A 391 -38.29 57.07 2.93
C GLN A 391 -39.47 57.44 2.01
N HIS A 392 -40.41 56.51 1.82
CA HIS A 392 -41.64 56.71 1.02
C HIS A 392 -42.91 56.93 1.87
N HIS A 393 -42.76 57.19 3.17
CA HIS A 393 -43.75 57.76 4.07
C HIS A 393 -43.25 59.10 4.59
#